data_AF-A0A0K0FX07-F1
#
_entry.id   AF-A0A0K0FX07-F1
#
_cell.length_a   1.000
_cell.length_b   1.000
_cell.length_c   1.000
_cell.angle_alpha   90.00
_cell.angle_beta   90.00
_cell.angle_gamma   90.00
#
_symmetry.space_group_name_H-M   'P 1'
#
loop_
_entity.id
_entity.type
_entity.pdbx_description
1 polymer ?
#
loop_
_entity_poly.entity_id
_entity_poly.type
_entity_poly.pdbx_seq_one_letter_code
_entity_poly.pdbx_strand_id
1 'polypeptide(L)'
;VGTAVPYIRLGRTAGVDPIWNLSKNKLNFLNSMKMKASILIGVSQMTFGVFISFFNYWYKKSFIDILTNFIPQLLFLTSIFVYLCIQIIVKWIYYSVHPGEVFGLYYPGSHCAPSLLIGLINMVMLKKRGVGFINGSSTEYIEMKGCYLNQWYSNQSDFERTLLLIALMCIPIMLFGKPFYELFKNRKKNKYYYDVKNINETLELIAINQPNEDNTITSTTSHIRKHPSSNTLNPSVSDKKTSLSAEHGETFSNLMVHQSIHSIEFVLGCISHTASYLRLWALSLAHAQLSEILWDKILVEGMQMLPFYGPISIFISFFIFFILTVSILVLMEGLSAFLHALRLHWVEFQSKFYEGNGYSFNPFSLKAALKILQPAYARE
;
A
#
# COMPACT_ATOMS: atom_id res chain seq x y z
N VAL A 1 -20.36 20.16 47.55
CA VAL A 1 -21.49 19.95 46.62
C VAL A 1 -21.36 21.00 45.52
N GLY A 2 -20.61 20.65 44.47
CA GLY A 2 -20.40 21.50 43.29
C GLY A 2 -20.72 20.63 42.09
N THR A 3 -21.82 20.94 41.43
CA THR A 3 -22.39 20.21 40.30
C THR A 3 -21.37 20.10 39.17
N ALA A 4 -20.76 18.92 39.03
CA ALA A 4 -20.05 18.53 37.82
C ALA A 4 -21.06 18.53 36.67
N VAL A 5 -20.99 19.57 35.84
CA VAL A 5 -21.85 19.77 34.68
C VAL A 5 -21.72 18.57 33.74
N PRO A 6 -22.82 18.02 33.18
CA PRO A 6 -22.79 16.82 32.35
C PRO A 6 -22.31 17.15 30.92
N TYR A 7 -21.07 17.60 30.76
CA TYR A 7 -20.48 17.89 29.45
C TYR A 7 -19.89 16.66 28.75
N ILE A 8 -19.94 15.48 29.36
CA ILE A 8 -19.32 14.27 28.80
C ILE A 8 -20.21 13.64 27.69
N ARG A 9 -21.45 14.11 27.52
CA ARG A 9 -22.45 13.40 26.68
C ARG A 9 -22.58 13.89 25.23
N LEU A 10 -22.02 15.02 24.85
CA LEU A 10 -22.01 15.43 23.44
C LEU A 10 -20.59 15.36 22.90
N GLY A 11 -20.37 14.41 21.99
CA GLY A 11 -19.24 14.49 21.08
C GLY A 11 -19.23 15.87 20.42
N ARG A 12 -18.07 16.51 20.42
CA ARG A 12 -17.90 17.82 19.82
C ARG A 12 -18.18 17.77 18.32
N THR A 13 -18.78 18.83 17.79
CA THR A 13 -19.09 18.98 16.36
C THR A 13 -17.84 19.03 15.47
N ALA A 14 -16.73 19.62 15.94
CA ALA A 14 -15.47 19.69 15.21
C ALA A 14 -14.23 19.63 16.13
N GLY A 15 -13.30 18.72 15.83
CA GLY A 15 -11.97 18.68 16.45
C GLY A 15 -11.93 18.06 17.85
N VAL A 16 -10.85 18.36 18.58
CA VAL A 16 -10.54 17.84 19.92
C VAL A 16 -11.02 18.82 20.99
N ASP A 17 -11.42 18.32 22.18
CA ASP A 17 -11.81 19.18 23.29
C ASP A 17 -10.64 20.03 23.85
N PRO A 18 -10.83 21.33 24.14
CA PRO A 18 -9.77 22.21 24.62
C PRO A 18 -9.48 21.93 26.09
N ILE A 19 -10.39 21.24 26.79
CA ILE A 19 -10.20 20.79 28.17
C ILE A 19 -8.94 19.92 28.29
N TRP A 20 -8.58 19.21 27.21
CA TRP A 20 -7.36 18.43 27.16
C TRP A 20 -6.11 19.31 27.30
N ASN A 21 -6.13 20.58 26.89
CA ASN A 21 -4.99 21.48 27.06
C ASN A 21 -4.70 21.80 28.53
N LEU A 22 -5.71 21.76 29.39
CA LEU A 22 -5.59 22.01 30.84
C LEU A 22 -5.34 20.73 31.65
N SER A 23 -5.47 19.56 31.02
CA SER A 23 -5.43 18.27 31.72
C SER A 23 -4.00 17.74 31.89
N LYS A 24 -3.71 17.14 33.04
CA LYS A 24 -2.41 16.49 33.31
C LYS A 24 -2.14 15.26 32.43
N ASN A 25 -3.20 14.60 31.95
CA ASN A 25 -3.12 13.36 31.17
C ASN A 25 -3.21 13.57 29.64
N LYS A 26 -3.02 14.80 29.16
CA LYS A 26 -3.18 15.15 27.74
C LYS A 26 -2.27 14.34 26.81
N LEU A 27 -1.03 14.10 27.23
CA LEU A 27 -0.02 13.43 26.40
C LEU A 27 -0.42 11.97 26.14
N ASN A 28 -0.92 11.28 27.16
CA ASN A 28 -1.38 9.90 27.02
C ASN A 28 -2.57 9.78 26.06
N PHE A 29 -3.51 10.71 26.13
CA PHE A 29 -4.66 10.77 25.22
C PHE A 29 -4.24 11.11 23.78
N LEU A 30 -3.51 12.21 23.59
CA LEU A 30 -3.07 12.68 22.27
C LEU A 30 -2.14 11.69 21.58
N ASN A 31 -1.27 11.02 22.32
CA ASN A 31 -0.39 9.99 21.79
C ASN A 31 -1.19 8.83 21.19
N SER A 32 -2.09 8.21 21.97
CA SER A 32 -2.94 7.12 21.48
C SER A 32 -3.80 7.55 20.29
N MET A 33 -4.38 8.75 20.33
CA MET A 33 -5.21 9.28 19.25
C MET A 33 -4.41 9.49 17.96
N LYS A 34 -3.30 10.25 18.02
CA LYS A 34 -2.48 10.58 16.85
C LYS A 34 -1.85 9.33 16.24
N MET A 35 -1.35 8.40 17.05
CA MET A 35 -0.79 7.14 16.57
C MET A 35 -1.81 6.34 15.73
N LYS A 36 -3.04 6.17 16.25
CA LYS A 36 -4.10 5.44 15.55
C LYS A 36 -4.60 6.18 14.30
N ALA A 37 -4.70 7.51 14.37
CA ALA A 37 -5.05 8.34 13.22
C ALA A 37 -4.02 8.22 12.08
N SER A 38 -2.72 8.19 12.40
CA SER A 38 -1.67 7.98 11.41
C SER A 38 -1.76 6.63 10.71
N ILE A 39 -2.08 5.56 11.44
CA ILE A 39 -2.31 4.23 10.85
C ILE A 39 -3.54 4.26 9.91
N LEU A 40 -4.65 4.86 10.34
CA LEU A 40 -5.87 5.00 9.52
C LEU A 40 -5.60 5.75 8.21
N ILE A 41 -4.91 6.89 8.28
CA ILE A 41 -4.54 7.68 7.09
C ILE A 41 -3.60 6.88 6.19
N GLY A 42 -2.61 6.20 6.77
CA GLY A 42 -1.62 5.44 6.02
C GLY A 42 -2.21 4.27 5.24
N VAL A 43 -3.00 3.42 5.92
CA VAL A 43 -3.66 2.29 5.26
C VAL A 43 -4.66 2.77 4.20
N SER A 44 -5.37 3.87 4.46
CA SER A 44 -6.28 4.47 3.46
C SER A 44 -5.53 4.94 2.21
N GLN A 45 -4.40 5.66 2.38
CA GLN A 45 -3.56 6.12 1.26
C GLN A 45 -2.95 4.94 0.48
N MET A 46 -2.45 3.92 1.18
CA MET A 46 -1.90 2.72 0.53
C MET A 46 -2.96 1.95 -0.25
N THR A 47 -4.15 1.79 0.34
CA THR A 47 -5.29 1.13 -0.33
C THR A 47 -5.70 1.90 -1.57
N PHE A 48 -5.74 3.24 -1.51
CA PHE A 48 -5.97 4.09 -2.67
C PHE A 48 -4.90 3.91 -3.76
N GLY A 49 -3.62 3.79 -3.39
CA GLY A 49 -2.54 3.50 -4.34
C GLY A 49 -2.72 2.16 -5.08
N VAL A 50 -3.15 1.11 -4.38
CA VAL A 50 -3.47 -0.19 -5.00
C VAL A 50 -4.71 -0.10 -5.91
N PHE A 51 -5.70 0.73 -5.58
CA PHE A 51 -6.82 0.99 -6.48
C PHE A 51 -6.39 1.71 -7.78
N ILE A 52 -5.39 2.58 -7.73
CA ILE A 52 -4.85 3.21 -8.96
C ILE A 52 -4.17 2.15 -9.85
N SER A 53 -3.46 1.18 -9.27
CA SER A 53 -2.83 0.12 -10.07
C SER A 53 -3.86 -0.73 -10.82
N PHE A 54 -5.05 -0.94 -10.26
CA PHE A 54 -6.17 -1.55 -10.98
C PHE A 54 -6.57 -0.77 -12.23
N PHE A 55 -6.73 0.55 -12.14
CA PHE A 55 -7.05 1.37 -13.31
C PHE A 55 -5.95 1.30 -14.38
N ASN A 56 -4.67 1.20 -13.97
CA ASN A 56 -3.56 1.02 -14.89
C ASN A 56 -3.62 -0.33 -15.63
N TYR A 57 -3.89 -1.43 -14.92
CA TYR A 57 -4.03 -2.75 -15.55
C TYR A 57 -5.26 -2.84 -16.45
N TRP A 58 -6.36 -2.19 -16.05
CA TRP A 58 -7.57 -2.10 -16.85
C TRP A 58 -7.33 -1.33 -18.15
N TYR A 59 -6.63 -0.19 -18.08
CA TYR A 59 -6.23 0.57 -19.26
C TYR A 59 -5.32 -0.22 -20.20
N LYS A 60 -4.33 -0.95 -19.66
CA LYS A 60 -3.44 -1.86 -20.42
C LYS A 60 -4.15 -3.12 -20.95
N LYS A 61 -5.44 -3.34 -20.64
CA LYS A 61 -6.26 -4.53 -20.97
C LYS A 61 -5.61 -5.86 -20.58
N SER A 62 -4.77 -5.87 -19.54
CA SER A 62 -4.07 -7.08 -19.07
C SER A 62 -4.85 -7.75 -17.95
N PHE A 63 -5.78 -8.65 -18.32
CA PHE A 63 -6.58 -9.40 -17.34
C PHE A 63 -5.73 -10.29 -16.43
N ILE A 64 -4.59 -10.77 -16.92
CA ILE A 64 -3.69 -11.62 -16.13
C ILE A 64 -3.11 -10.86 -14.94
N ASP A 65 -2.62 -9.63 -15.14
CA ASP A 65 -2.03 -8.83 -14.06
C ASP A 65 -3.08 -8.42 -13.03
N ILE A 66 -4.34 -8.22 -13.44
CA ILE A 66 -5.47 -7.99 -12.52
C ILE A 66 -5.66 -9.21 -11.61
N LEU A 67 -5.69 -10.41 -12.19
CA LEU A 67 -5.96 -11.64 -11.44
C LEU A 67 -4.78 -12.07 -10.56
N THR A 68 -3.55 -11.93 -11.02
CA THR A 68 -2.37 -12.48 -10.33
C THR A 68 -1.64 -11.48 -9.45
N ASN A 69 -1.72 -10.18 -9.73
CA ASN A 69 -1.07 -9.14 -8.93
C ASN A 69 -2.11 -8.35 -8.12
N PHE A 70 -3.05 -7.66 -8.78
CA PHE A 70 -3.96 -6.75 -8.08
C PHE A 70 -4.86 -7.44 -7.04
N ILE A 71 -5.54 -8.54 -7.42
CA ILE A 71 -6.47 -9.23 -6.50
C ILE A 71 -5.74 -9.76 -5.25
N PRO A 72 -4.62 -10.51 -5.36
CA PRO A 72 -3.87 -10.96 -4.19
C PRO A 72 -3.32 -9.80 -3.36
N GLN A 73 -2.83 -8.73 -3.98
CA GLN A 73 -2.34 -7.54 -3.27
C GLN A 73 -3.43 -6.85 -2.45
N LEU A 74 -4.59 -6.61 -3.06
CA LEU A 74 -5.74 -6.00 -2.39
C LEU A 74 -6.25 -6.89 -1.25
N LEU A 75 -6.36 -8.20 -1.49
CA LEU A 75 -6.84 -9.14 -0.50
C LEU A 75 -5.88 -9.20 0.70
N PHE A 76 -4.58 -9.33 0.46
CA PHE A 76 -3.57 -9.36 1.51
C PHE A 76 -3.61 -8.08 2.37
N LEU A 77 -3.66 -6.91 1.72
CA LEU A 77 -3.76 -5.62 2.41
C LEU A 77 -5.06 -5.51 3.22
N THR A 78 -6.18 -5.95 2.64
CA THR A 78 -7.50 -5.90 3.29
C THR A 78 -7.55 -6.82 4.51
N SER A 79 -6.98 -8.02 4.41
CA SER A 79 -7.09 -9.05 5.43
C SER A 79 -6.36 -8.71 6.73
N ILE A 80 -5.24 -8.00 6.62
CA ILE A 80 -4.41 -7.64 7.78
C ILE A 80 -4.68 -6.19 8.22
N PHE A 81 -4.49 -5.24 7.31
CA PHE A 81 -4.40 -3.82 7.67
C PHE A 81 -5.75 -3.11 7.65
N VAL A 82 -6.61 -3.40 6.67
CA VAL A 82 -7.97 -2.82 6.67
C VAL A 82 -8.77 -3.40 7.84
N TYR A 83 -8.61 -4.68 8.16
CA TYR A 83 -9.18 -5.28 9.37
C TYR A 83 -8.73 -4.55 10.65
N LEU A 84 -7.42 -4.23 10.79
CA LEU A 84 -6.93 -3.41 11.91
C LEU A 84 -7.59 -2.02 11.95
N CYS A 85 -7.76 -1.36 10.81
CA CYS A 85 -8.45 -0.07 10.73
C CYS A 85 -9.91 -0.16 11.17
N ILE A 86 -10.62 -1.20 10.75
CA ILE A 86 -12.01 -1.45 11.19
C ILE A 86 -12.04 -1.66 12.71
N GLN A 87 -11.13 -2.45 13.29
CA GLN A 87 -11.06 -2.63 14.75
C GLN A 87 -10.80 -1.31 15.50
N ILE A 88 -9.97 -0.41 14.97
CA ILE A 88 -9.74 0.93 15.56
C ILE A 88 -11.05 1.73 15.60
N ILE A 89 -11.78 1.77 14.49
CA ILE A 89 -13.04 2.51 14.36
C ILE A 89 -14.10 1.91 15.29
N VAL A 90 -14.25 0.58 15.30
CA VAL A 90 -15.20 -0.10 16.19
C VAL A 90 -14.84 0.14 17.65
N LYS A 91 -13.54 0.14 17.99
CA LYS A 91 -13.08 0.48 19.33
C LYS A 91 -13.49 1.90 19.74
N TRP A 92 -13.41 2.87 18.83
CA TRP A 92 -13.82 4.25 19.09
C TRP A 92 -15.32 4.43 19.25
N ILE A 93 -16.14 3.61 18.61
CA ILE A 93 -17.60 3.73 18.64
C ILE A 93 -18.22 3.00 19.85
N TYR A 94 -17.78 1.77 20.13
CA TYR A 94 -18.50 0.88 21.05
C TYR A 94 -17.93 0.83 22.47
N TYR A 95 -16.66 1.17 22.67
CA TYR A 95 -16.05 1.08 24.01
C TYR A 95 -16.10 2.40 24.74
N SER A 96 -16.97 2.46 25.74
CA SER A 96 -17.10 3.58 26.66
C SER A 96 -16.35 3.34 27.98
N VAL A 97 -16.34 4.34 28.85
CA VAL A 97 -15.81 4.26 30.23
C VAL A 97 -16.74 3.44 31.12
N HIS A 98 -18.04 3.50 30.87
CA HIS A 98 -19.06 2.85 31.67
C HIS A 98 -19.20 1.37 31.33
N PRO A 99 -19.50 0.51 32.32
CA PRO A 99 -19.86 -0.87 32.05
C PRO A 99 -21.12 -0.92 31.19
N GLY A 100 -21.14 -1.88 30.26
CA GLY A 100 -22.22 -1.99 29.30
C GLY A 100 -22.12 -3.29 28.51
N GLU A 101 -23.13 -3.55 27.69
CA GLU A 101 -23.13 -4.71 26.81
C GLU A 101 -22.59 -4.31 25.44
N VAL A 102 -21.53 -4.98 25.00
CA VAL A 102 -20.88 -4.76 23.71
C VAL A 102 -20.93 -6.08 22.94
N PHE A 103 -21.64 -6.11 21.80
CA PHE A 103 -21.82 -7.31 20.97
C PHE A 103 -22.28 -8.57 21.75
N GLY A 104 -23.21 -8.42 22.70
CA GLY A 104 -23.75 -9.55 23.49
C GLY A 104 -22.86 -9.99 24.66
N LEU A 105 -21.78 -9.26 24.95
CA LEU A 105 -20.83 -9.56 26.01
C LEU A 105 -20.79 -8.42 27.03
N TYR A 106 -20.82 -8.76 28.33
CA TYR A 106 -20.71 -7.76 29.39
C TYR A 106 -19.29 -7.23 29.51
N TYR A 107 -19.14 -5.92 29.34
CA TYR A 107 -17.89 -5.20 29.47
C TYR A 107 -17.85 -4.50 30.85
N PRO A 108 -16.88 -4.83 31.73
CA PRO A 108 -16.86 -4.37 33.11
C PRO A 108 -16.30 -2.94 33.29
N GLY A 109 -15.55 -2.42 32.32
CA GLY A 109 -15.01 -1.05 32.37
C GLY A 109 -13.73 -0.82 31.56
N SER A 110 -13.23 0.41 31.59
CA SER A 110 -12.13 0.92 30.76
C SER A 110 -10.82 0.12 30.80
N HIS A 111 -10.52 -0.55 31.92
CA HIS A 111 -9.31 -1.37 32.09
C HIS A 111 -9.32 -2.66 31.25
N CYS A 112 -10.50 -3.11 30.81
CA CYS A 112 -10.66 -4.26 29.92
C CYS A 112 -10.80 -3.90 28.44
N ALA A 113 -10.58 -2.63 28.07
CA ALA A 113 -10.67 -2.21 26.67
C ALA A 113 -9.61 -2.93 25.81
N PRO A 114 -9.98 -3.52 24.66
CA PRO A 114 -9.13 -4.43 23.90
C PRO A 114 -7.87 -3.74 23.34
N SER A 115 -6.72 -4.38 23.46
CA SER A 115 -5.44 -3.84 22.95
C SER A 115 -5.16 -4.33 21.53
N LEU A 116 -5.41 -3.45 20.55
CA LEU A 116 -5.45 -3.81 19.12
C LEU A 116 -4.11 -4.29 18.55
N LEU A 117 -2.98 -3.69 18.96
CA LEU A 117 -1.66 -4.06 18.44
C LEU A 117 -1.25 -5.47 18.87
N ILE A 118 -1.37 -5.80 20.15
CA ILE A 118 -1.08 -7.14 20.67
C ILE A 118 -2.16 -8.16 20.24
N GLY A 119 -3.40 -7.70 20.00
CA GLY A 119 -4.44 -8.48 19.34
C GLY A 119 -4.01 -8.95 17.94
N LEU A 120 -3.46 -8.04 17.13
CA LEU A 120 -2.88 -8.36 15.82
C LEU A 120 -1.69 -9.33 15.91
N ILE A 121 -0.79 -9.15 16.90
CA ILE A 121 0.31 -10.09 17.13
C ILE A 121 -0.24 -11.49 17.47
N ASN A 122 -1.22 -11.56 18.36
CA ASN A 122 -1.84 -12.81 18.77
C ASN A 122 -2.61 -13.48 17.63
N MET A 123 -3.18 -12.70 16.71
CA MET A 123 -3.80 -13.17 15.47
C MET A 123 -2.77 -13.90 14.59
N VAL A 124 -1.63 -13.26 14.31
CA VAL A 124 -0.56 -13.84 13.47
C VAL A 124 0.08 -15.05 14.14
N MET A 125 0.21 -15.04 15.47
CA MET A 125 0.73 -16.18 16.25
C MET A 125 -0.28 -17.31 16.48
N LEU A 126 -1.55 -17.18 16.04
CA LEU A 126 -2.63 -18.15 16.26
C LEU A 126 -2.81 -18.56 17.74
N LYS A 127 -2.65 -17.60 18.67
CA LYS A 127 -2.87 -17.88 20.10
C LYS A 127 -4.36 -18.01 20.40
N LYS A 128 -4.74 -19.06 21.13
CA LYS A 128 -6.10 -19.24 21.63
C LYS A 128 -6.42 -18.16 22.68
N ARG A 129 -7.59 -17.52 22.55
CA ARG A 129 -8.08 -16.47 23.46
C ARG A 129 -9.45 -16.87 24.00
N GLY A 130 -9.73 -16.56 25.26
CA GLY A 130 -11.06 -16.79 25.84
C GLY A 130 -12.12 -15.86 25.23
N VAL A 131 -13.38 -16.27 25.30
CA VAL A 131 -14.53 -15.45 24.87
C VAL A 131 -14.99 -14.56 26.03
N GLY A 132 -15.20 -13.27 25.75
CA GLY A 132 -15.70 -12.31 26.73
C GLY A 132 -14.65 -11.78 27.72
N PHE A 133 -15.12 -10.89 28.59
CA PHE A 133 -14.30 -10.18 29.58
C PHE A 133 -14.36 -10.81 30.97
N ILE A 134 -15.40 -11.59 31.23
CA ILE A 134 -15.73 -12.17 32.54
C ILE A 134 -15.98 -13.68 32.42
N ASN A 135 -15.64 -14.40 33.48
CA ASN A 135 -16.12 -15.76 33.71
C ASN A 135 -17.15 -15.69 34.84
N GLY A 136 -18.43 -15.95 34.54
CA GLY A 136 -19.52 -15.93 35.52
C GLY A 136 -20.80 -15.26 35.01
N SER A 137 -21.77 -15.11 35.91
CA SER A 137 -23.04 -14.41 35.64
C SER A 137 -22.90 -12.91 35.92
N SER A 138 -23.83 -12.09 35.45
CA SER A 138 -23.79 -10.62 35.58
C SER A 138 -23.75 -10.11 37.03
N THR A 139 -24.21 -10.91 38.00
CA THR A 139 -24.27 -10.55 39.43
C THR A 139 -23.07 -11.02 40.25
N GLU A 140 -22.35 -12.05 39.79
CA GLU A 140 -21.14 -12.57 40.40
C GLU A 140 -20.19 -12.99 39.27
N TYR A 141 -19.27 -12.09 38.92
CA TYR A 141 -18.32 -12.28 37.84
C TYR A 141 -16.89 -12.28 38.36
N ILE A 142 -16.09 -13.22 37.89
CA ILE A 142 -14.64 -13.20 38.06
C ILE A 142 -14.06 -12.61 36.78
N GLU A 143 -13.35 -11.48 36.91
CA GLU A 143 -12.64 -10.87 35.79
C GLU A 143 -11.60 -11.84 35.23
N MET A 144 -11.63 -12.07 33.92
CA MET A 144 -10.68 -12.98 33.30
C MET A 144 -9.29 -12.33 33.26
N LYS A 145 -8.26 -13.06 33.70
CA LYS A 145 -6.87 -12.56 33.73
C LYS A 145 -6.44 -12.15 32.31
N GLY A 146 -6.22 -10.86 32.11
CA GLY A 146 -5.91 -10.31 30.79
C GLY A 146 -7.14 -10.05 29.92
N CYS A 147 -8.26 -9.58 30.50
CA CYS A 147 -9.51 -9.26 29.79
C CYS A 147 -9.33 -8.38 28.54
N TYR A 148 -8.33 -7.49 28.50
CA TYR A 148 -7.99 -6.66 27.35
C TYR A 148 -7.40 -7.43 26.14
N LEU A 149 -7.06 -8.71 26.31
CA LEU A 149 -6.57 -9.61 25.26
C LEU A 149 -7.63 -10.60 24.79
N ASN A 150 -8.81 -10.62 25.39
CA ASN A 150 -9.82 -11.63 25.08
C ASN A 150 -10.63 -11.28 23.83
N GLN A 151 -11.38 -12.27 23.34
CA GLN A 151 -12.29 -12.07 22.23
C GLN A 151 -13.48 -11.23 22.69
N TRP A 152 -13.78 -10.21 21.92
CA TRP A 152 -14.76 -9.19 22.29
C TRP A 152 -15.97 -9.11 21.38
N TYR A 153 -15.99 -9.92 20.33
CA TYR A 153 -17.18 -10.20 19.55
C TYR A 153 -17.22 -11.71 19.23
N SER A 154 -18.43 -12.22 18.98
CA SER A 154 -18.64 -13.65 18.75
C SER A 154 -17.85 -14.16 17.53
N ASN A 155 -17.27 -15.36 17.64
CA ASN A 155 -16.48 -16.03 16.60
C ASN A 155 -15.29 -15.21 16.04
N GLN A 156 -14.73 -14.29 16.84
CA GLN A 156 -13.57 -13.50 16.44
C GLN A 156 -12.38 -14.37 16.04
N SER A 157 -12.09 -15.44 16.79
CA SER A 157 -10.97 -16.34 16.48
C SER A 157 -11.10 -17.02 15.12
N ASP A 158 -12.31 -17.42 14.72
CA ASP A 158 -12.54 -18.11 13.46
C ASP A 158 -12.43 -17.13 12.28
N PHE A 159 -12.94 -15.92 12.45
CA PHE A 159 -12.81 -14.86 11.45
C PHE A 159 -11.35 -14.46 11.22
N GLU A 160 -10.60 -14.23 12.30
CA GLU A 160 -9.17 -13.91 12.25
C GLU A 160 -8.34 -15.04 11.63
N ARG A 161 -8.62 -16.29 11.98
CA ARG A 161 -7.95 -17.45 11.37
C ARG A 161 -8.24 -17.55 9.88
N THR A 162 -9.49 -17.29 9.48
CA THR A 162 -9.89 -17.29 8.06
C THR A 162 -9.15 -16.19 7.30
N LEU A 163 -9.15 -14.95 7.79
CA LEU A 163 -8.40 -13.83 7.19
C LEU A 163 -6.91 -14.16 7.03
N LEU A 164 -6.28 -14.75 8.05
CA LEU A 164 -4.87 -15.13 7.99
C LEU A 164 -4.62 -16.22 6.95
N LEU A 165 -5.49 -17.22 6.84
CA LEU A 165 -5.38 -18.27 5.82
C LEU A 165 -5.49 -17.69 4.41
N ILE A 166 -6.43 -16.77 4.18
CA ILE A 166 -6.56 -16.16 2.85
C ILE A 166 -5.33 -15.29 2.55
N ALA A 167 -4.82 -14.53 3.53
CA ALA A 167 -3.57 -13.77 3.37
C ALA A 167 -2.36 -14.66 3.05
N LEU A 168 -2.24 -15.83 3.71
CA LEU A 168 -1.19 -16.80 3.46
C LEU A 168 -1.30 -17.42 2.06
N MET A 169 -2.51 -17.73 1.59
CA MET A 169 -2.76 -18.26 0.25
C MET A 169 -2.49 -17.24 -0.86
N CYS A 170 -2.62 -15.94 -0.60
CA CYS A 170 -2.30 -14.90 -1.58
C CYS A 170 -0.81 -14.85 -1.95
N ILE A 171 0.09 -15.21 -1.03
CA ILE A 171 1.55 -15.19 -1.26
C ILE A 171 1.95 -16.13 -2.41
N PRO A 172 1.63 -17.44 -2.38
CA PRO A 172 1.96 -18.35 -3.48
C PRO A 172 1.20 -18.01 -4.77
N ILE A 173 -0.04 -17.49 -4.70
CA ILE A 173 -0.79 -17.06 -5.88
C ILE A 173 -0.07 -15.92 -6.60
N MET A 174 0.45 -14.94 -5.86
CA MET A 174 1.20 -13.82 -6.43
C MET A 174 2.56 -14.27 -6.97
N LEU A 175 3.26 -15.18 -6.26
CA LEU A 175 4.57 -15.68 -6.66
C LEU A 175 4.51 -16.52 -7.95
N PHE A 176 3.53 -17.41 -8.05
CA PHE A 176 3.43 -18.39 -9.13
C PHE A 176 2.43 -18.02 -10.23
N GLY A 177 1.47 -17.13 -9.98
CA GLY A 177 0.37 -16.87 -10.91
C GLY A 177 0.81 -16.48 -12.31
N LYS A 178 1.62 -15.42 -12.43
CA LYS A 178 2.12 -14.93 -13.71
C LYS A 178 3.09 -15.89 -14.43
N PRO A 179 4.13 -16.44 -13.78
CA PRO A 179 5.07 -17.36 -14.44
C PRO A 179 4.39 -18.65 -14.91
N PHE A 180 3.48 -19.24 -14.12
CA PHE A 180 2.76 -20.44 -14.57
C PHE A 180 1.81 -20.16 -15.74
N TYR A 181 1.12 -19.02 -15.74
CA TYR A 181 0.25 -18.67 -16.86
C TYR A 181 1.03 -18.53 -18.18
N GLU A 182 2.17 -17.85 -18.16
CA GLU A 182 2.98 -17.69 -19.37
C GLU A 182 3.60 -19.04 -19.82
N LEU A 183 3.93 -19.95 -18.90
CA LEU A 183 4.31 -21.33 -19.26
C LEU A 183 3.18 -22.07 -19.97
N PHE A 184 1.95 -22.03 -19.45
CA PHE A 184 0.82 -22.71 -20.07
C PHE A 184 0.49 -22.13 -21.45
N LYS A 185 0.58 -20.82 -21.61
CA LYS A 185 0.40 -20.13 -22.88
C LYS A 185 1.50 -20.47 -23.88
N ASN A 186 2.76 -20.50 -23.46
CA ASN A 186 3.89 -20.87 -24.30
C ASN A 186 3.82 -22.35 -24.72
N ARG A 187 3.37 -23.25 -23.84
CA ARG A 187 3.09 -24.65 -24.22
C ARG A 187 2.02 -24.76 -25.30
N LYS A 188 0.93 -23.99 -25.22
CA LYS A 188 -0.13 -23.96 -26.25
C LYS A 188 0.36 -23.38 -27.57
N LYS A 189 1.10 -22.26 -27.54
CA LYS A 189 1.71 -21.66 -28.74
C LYS A 189 2.70 -22.59 -29.40
N ASN A 190 3.57 -23.23 -28.63
CA ASN A 190 4.54 -24.19 -29.16
C ASN A 190 3.82 -25.39 -29.77
N LYS A 191 2.82 -25.96 -29.08
CA LYS A 191 2.01 -27.06 -29.63
C LYS A 191 1.37 -26.69 -30.97
N TYR A 192 0.77 -25.49 -31.07
CA TYR A 192 0.20 -24.98 -32.31
C TYR A 192 1.25 -24.78 -33.42
N TYR A 193 2.41 -24.21 -33.09
CA TYR A 193 3.51 -24.04 -34.05
C TYR A 193 4.02 -25.39 -34.59
N TYR A 194 4.18 -26.40 -33.72
CA TYR A 194 4.53 -27.75 -34.15
C TYR A 194 3.45 -28.39 -35.03
N ASP A 195 2.17 -28.19 -34.70
CA ASP A 195 1.04 -28.74 -35.49
C ASP A 195 0.98 -28.13 -36.90
N VAL A 196 1.09 -26.81 -37.01
CA VAL A 196 1.13 -26.10 -38.30
C VAL A 196 2.36 -26.49 -39.11
N LYS A 197 3.52 -26.67 -38.46
CA LYS A 197 4.74 -27.11 -39.14
C LYS A 197 4.58 -28.51 -39.74
N ASN A 198 4.02 -29.46 -38.98
CA ASN A 198 3.74 -30.81 -39.49
C ASN A 198 2.76 -30.80 -40.66
N ILE A 199 1.74 -29.94 -40.62
CA ILE A 199 0.78 -29.77 -41.73
C ILE A 199 1.48 -29.23 -42.99
N ASN A 200 2.38 -28.26 -42.85
CA ASN A 200 3.12 -27.71 -43.99
C ASN A 200 4.10 -28.74 -44.59
N GLU A 201 4.81 -29.52 -43.76
CA GLU A 201 5.70 -30.60 -44.23
C GLU A 201 4.90 -31.70 -44.96
N THR A 202 3.72 -32.06 -44.47
CA THR A 202 2.86 -33.05 -45.16
C THR A 202 2.28 -32.50 -46.47
N LEU A 203 1.91 -31.22 -46.54
CA LEU A 203 1.49 -30.55 -47.78
C LEU A 203 2.60 -30.47 -48.82
N GLU A 204 3.85 -30.20 -48.42
CA GLU A 204 5.00 -30.21 -49.34
C GLU A 204 5.26 -31.62 -49.90
N LEU A 205 5.19 -32.65 -49.06
CA LEU A 205 5.37 -34.05 -49.51
C LEU A 205 4.26 -34.49 -50.49
N ILE A 206 3.03 -34.03 -50.32
CA ILE A 206 1.92 -34.31 -51.25
C ILE A 206 2.13 -33.57 -52.58
N ALA A 207 2.62 -32.32 -52.54
CA ALA A 207 2.89 -31.54 -53.76
C ALA A 207 4.04 -32.12 -54.61
N ILE A 208 5.00 -32.82 -54.01
CA ILE A 208 6.13 -33.44 -54.71
C ILE A 208 5.72 -34.78 -55.37
N ASN A 209 4.73 -35.49 -54.82
CA ASN A 209 4.32 -36.82 -55.27
C ASN A 209 3.19 -36.80 -56.33
N GLN A 210 2.79 -35.64 -56.84
CA GLN A 210 1.81 -35.56 -57.93
C GLN A 210 2.50 -35.91 -59.27
N PRO A 211 2.08 -36.97 -59.97
CA PRO A 211 2.52 -37.22 -61.33
C PRO A 211 1.91 -36.17 -62.25
N ASN A 212 2.72 -35.57 -63.12
CA ASN A 212 2.22 -34.77 -64.24
C ASN A 212 1.44 -35.68 -65.20
N GLU A 213 0.11 -35.62 -65.17
CA GLU A 213 -0.74 -36.03 -66.29
C GLU A 213 -1.75 -34.92 -66.60
N ASP A 214 -1.86 -34.62 -67.89
CA ASP A 214 -2.53 -33.46 -68.44
C ASP A 214 -4.08 -33.55 -68.44
N ASN A 215 -4.71 -32.38 -68.42
CA ASN A 215 -6.03 -32.01 -69.00
C ASN A 215 -7.33 -32.50 -68.33
N THR A 216 -8.07 -31.59 -67.68
CA THR A 216 -9.37 -31.07 -68.16
C THR A 216 -9.94 -29.98 -67.22
N ILE A 217 -10.61 -29.02 -67.84
CA ILE A 217 -11.08 -27.75 -67.27
C ILE A 217 -12.34 -27.97 -66.41
N THR A 218 -12.38 -27.43 -65.19
CA THR A 218 -13.60 -26.79 -64.67
C THR A 218 -13.26 -25.69 -63.67
N SER A 219 -13.65 -24.49 -64.05
CA SER A 219 -13.47 -23.21 -63.37
C SER A 219 -14.37 -23.10 -62.14
N THR A 220 -13.83 -22.63 -61.01
CA THR A 220 -14.49 -21.65 -60.11
C THR A 220 -13.48 -21.03 -59.12
N THR A 221 -13.07 -19.78 -59.45
CA THR A 221 -12.82 -18.62 -58.57
C THR A 221 -11.89 -18.80 -57.35
N SER A 222 -10.57 -18.53 -57.46
CA SER A 222 -9.85 -17.27 -57.10
C SER A 222 -10.08 -16.77 -55.65
N HIS A 223 -9.09 -16.55 -54.77
CA HIS A 223 -7.74 -16.00 -54.91
C HIS A 223 -6.83 -16.45 -53.75
N ILE A 224 -5.55 -16.75 -54.01
CA ILE A 224 -4.38 -16.16 -53.33
C ILE A 224 -3.15 -16.46 -54.22
N ARG A 225 -2.46 -15.38 -54.53
CA ARG A 225 -1.39 -15.22 -55.53
C ARG A 225 -0.08 -15.88 -55.05
N LYS A 226 0.49 -16.78 -55.87
CA LYS A 226 1.91 -17.18 -55.80
C LYS A 226 2.71 -16.35 -56.81
N HIS A 227 3.87 -15.86 -56.39
CA HIS A 227 5.00 -15.54 -57.26
C HIS A 227 6.15 -16.50 -56.90
N PRO A 228 6.76 -17.23 -57.86
CA PRO A 228 7.95 -18.05 -57.62
C PRO A 228 9.18 -17.52 -58.37
N SER A 229 10.34 -17.55 -57.70
CA SER A 229 11.71 -17.63 -58.25
C SER A 229 12.67 -17.48 -57.04
N SER A 230 13.78 -18.19 -56.88
CA SER A 230 14.59 -19.05 -57.74
C SER A 230 15.52 -19.92 -56.88
N ASN A 231 15.92 -21.07 -57.43
CA ASN A 231 16.93 -22.03 -56.97
C ASN A 231 18.20 -21.46 -56.32
N THR A 232 18.67 -22.12 -55.26
CA THR A 232 20.07 -22.60 -55.13
C THR A 232 20.12 -23.87 -54.28
N LEU A 233 20.79 -24.89 -54.82
CA LEU A 233 21.18 -26.13 -54.11
C LEU A 233 22.02 -25.81 -52.87
N ASN A 234 21.82 -26.58 -51.80
CA ASN A 234 22.87 -27.24 -51.01
C ASN A 234 22.24 -28.20 -49.96
N PRO A 235 22.63 -29.48 -49.91
CA PRO A 235 22.32 -30.34 -48.78
C PRO A 235 23.44 -30.21 -47.73
N SER A 236 23.19 -29.45 -46.67
CA SER A 236 24.00 -29.53 -45.45
C SER A 236 23.11 -29.74 -44.25
N VAL A 237 22.91 -31.04 -43.97
CA VAL A 237 22.63 -31.54 -42.63
C VAL A 237 23.81 -31.12 -41.74
N SER A 238 23.62 -30.06 -40.97
CA SER A 238 24.49 -29.70 -39.85
C SER A 238 23.65 -28.98 -38.81
N ASP A 239 23.26 -29.76 -37.81
CA ASP A 239 23.17 -29.35 -36.41
C ASP A 239 22.73 -27.91 -36.13
N LYS A 240 21.43 -27.69 -36.21
CA LYS A 240 20.76 -26.59 -35.50
C LYS A 240 19.60 -27.09 -34.65
N LYS A 241 19.87 -28.13 -33.84
CA LYS A 241 18.94 -28.64 -32.80
C LYS A 241 19.29 -28.20 -31.38
N THR A 242 20.35 -27.41 -31.16
CA THR A 242 20.85 -27.13 -29.80
C THR A 242 20.67 -25.69 -29.30
N SER A 243 20.00 -24.77 -30.02
CA SER A 243 19.91 -23.37 -29.58
C SER A 243 18.51 -22.77 -29.41
N LEU A 244 17.42 -23.55 -29.54
CA LEU A 244 16.06 -23.02 -29.30
C LEU A 244 15.50 -23.38 -27.92
N SER A 245 16.09 -24.37 -27.24
CA SER A 245 15.59 -24.84 -25.94
C SER A 245 16.25 -24.14 -24.74
N ALA A 246 17.38 -23.44 -24.93
CA ALA A 246 18.10 -22.74 -23.86
C ALA A 246 17.58 -21.31 -23.61
N GLU A 247 17.17 -20.58 -24.66
CA GLU A 247 16.68 -19.19 -24.55
C GLU A 247 15.31 -19.09 -23.82
N HIS A 248 14.48 -20.14 -23.93
CA HIS A 248 13.20 -20.22 -23.22
C HIS A 248 13.37 -20.48 -21.71
N GLY A 249 14.41 -21.21 -21.30
CA GLY A 249 14.72 -21.47 -19.89
C GLY A 249 15.19 -20.21 -19.17
N GLU A 250 16.02 -19.39 -19.83
CA GLU A 250 16.48 -18.12 -19.27
C GLU A 250 15.37 -17.09 -19.15
N THR A 251 14.47 -17.00 -20.15
CA THR A 251 13.33 -16.08 -20.11
C THR A 251 12.34 -16.44 -18.99
N PHE A 252 12.05 -17.74 -18.80
CA PHE A 252 11.20 -18.20 -17.70
C PHE A 252 11.85 -17.99 -16.33
N SER A 253 13.14 -18.32 -16.20
CA SER A 253 13.90 -18.11 -14.96
C SER A 253 13.92 -16.63 -14.58
N ASN A 254 14.20 -15.74 -15.54
CA ASN A 254 14.20 -14.29 -15.34
C ASN A 254 12.82 -13.76 -14.92
N LEU A 255 11.73 -14.26 -15.52
CA LEU A 255 10.36 -13.93 -15.12
C LEU A 255 10.05 -14.40 -13.69
N MET A 256 10.47 -15.62 -13.34
CA MET A 256 10.26 -16.18 -12.00
C MET A 256 11.04 -15.42 -10.94
N VAL A 257 12.29 -15.04 -11.20
CA VAL A 257 13.11 -14.22 -10.29
C VAL A 257 12.47 -12.85 -10.09
N HIS A 258 12.10 -12.16 -11.18
CA HIS A 258 11.47 -10.84 -11.10
C HIS A 258 10.14 -10.88 -10.32
N GLN A 259 9.28 -11.87 -10.59
CA GLN A 259 8.01 -12.02 -9.88
C GLN A 259 8.21 -12.38 -8.39
N SER A 260 9.26 -13.16 -8.08
CA SER A 260 9.60 -13.50 -6.69
C SER A 260 10.04 -12.26 -5.91
N ILE A 261 10.90 -11.42 -6.49
CA ILE A 261 11.33 -10.15 -5.89
C ILE A 261 10.11 -9.25 -5.66
N HIS A 262 9.27 -9.05 -6.68
CA HIS A 262 8.05 -8.24 -6.56
C HIS A 262 7.11 -8.74 -5.46
N SER A 263 6.95 -10.06 -5.33
CA SER A 263 6.11 -10.66 -4.29
C SER A 263 6.65 -10.41 -2.87
N ILE A 264 7.95 -10.60 -2.68
CA ILE A 264 8.63 -10.39 -1.38
C ILE A 264 8.63 -8.90 -1.02
N GLU A 265 8.98 -8.04 -1.97
CA GLU A 265 8.96 -6.59 -1.81
C GLU A 265 7.56 -6.09 -1.44
N PHE A 266 6.52 -6.62 -2.08
CA PHE A 266 5.15 -6.24 -1.74
C PHE A 266 4.77 -6.64 -0.31
N VAL A 267 5.01 -7.89 0.10
CA VAL A 267 4.61 -8.39 1.43
C VAL A 267 5.38 -7.65 2.54
N LEU A 268 6.70 -7.56 2.43
CA LEU A 268 7.54 -6.84 3.40
C LEU A 268 7.29 -5.33 3.36
N GLY A 269 7.11 -4.77 2.17
CA GLY A 269 6.80 -3.38 1.94
C GLY A 269 5.46 -2.97 2.56
N CYS A 270 4.41 -3.79 2.45
CA CYS A 270 3.11 -3.47 3.07
C CYS A 270 3.19 -3.32 4.60
N ILE A 271 3.96 -4.18 5.26
CA ILE A 271 4.18 -4.09 6.71
C ILE A 271 5.03 -2.88 7.07
N SER A 272 6.15 -2.71 6.35
CA SER A 272 7.10 -1.61 6.57
C SER A 272 6.48 -0.23 6.31
N HIS A 273 5.73 -0.07 5.23
CA HIS A 273 5.06 1.17 4.88
C HIS A 273 4.01 1.54 5.92
N THR A 274 3.18 0.59 6.37
CA THR A 274 2.18 0.86 7.42
C THR A 274 2.84 1.34 8.72
N ALA A 275 3.97 0.73 9.11
CA ALA A 275 4.74 1.19 10.27
C ALA A 275 5.39 2.57 10.03
N SER A 276 5.89 2.83 8.81
CA SER A 276 6.49 4.12 8.42
C SER A 276 5.53 5.31 8.58
N TYR A 277 4.21 5.09 8.44
CA TYR A 277 3.19 6.12 8.67
C TYR A 277 3.12 6.62 10.12
N LEU A 278 3.65 5.87 11.11
CA LEU A 278 3.79 6.35 12.49
C LEU A 278 4.63 7.63 12.60
N ARG A 279 5.42 7.94 11.57
CA ARG A 279 6.16 9.20 11.46
C ARG A 279 5.26 10.42 11.51
N LEU A 280 4.06 10.36 10.92
CA LEU A 280 3.09 11.46 10.96
C LEU A 280 2.70 11.79 12.41
N TRP A 281 2.52 10.75 13.24
CA TRP A 281 2.27 10.92 14.66
C TRP A 281 3.48 11.51 15.38
N ALA A 282 4.67 10.91 15.19
CA ALA A 282 5.89 11.34 15.89
C ALA A 282 6.21 12.82 15.62
N LEU A 283 6.16 13.23 14.36
CA LEU A 283 6.41 14.60 13.94
C LEU A 283 5.33 15.57 14.47
N SER A 284 4.04 15.19 14.38
CA SER A 284 2.94 16.00 14.92
C SER A 284 3.02 16.15 16.44
N LEU A 285 3.53 15.15 17.15
CA LEU A 285 3.75 15.22 18.60
C LEU A 285 4.94 16.12 18.93
N ALA A 286 6.07 15.95 18.24
CA ALA A 286 7.27 16.77 18.43
C ALA A 286 6.96 18.27 18.21
N HIS A 287 6.31 18.61 17.10
CA HIS A 287 5.93 20.00 16.79
C HIS A 287 5.03 20.61 17.87
N ALA A 288 4.04 19.85 18.35
CA ALA A 288 3.14 20.32 19.41
C ALA A 288 3.86 20.52 20.75
N GLN A 289 4.79 19.63 21.12
CA GLN A 289 5.56 19.75 22.35
C GLN A 289 6.60 20.88 22.27
N LEU A 290 7.27 21.05 21.15
CA LEU A 290 8.21 22.15 20.95
C LEU A 290 7.50 23.50 20.99
N SER A 291 6.32 23.60 20.38
CA SER A 291 5.50 24.82 20.41
C SER A 291 5.07 25.20 21.83
N GLU A 292 4.67 24.20 22.63
CA GLU A 292 4.30 24.41 24.03
C GLU A 292 5.49 24.87 24.88
N ILE A 293 6.66 24.25 24.71
CA ILE A 293 7.88 24.64 25.43
C ILE A 293 8.29 26.06 25.06
N LEU A 294 8.21 26.44 23.78
CA LEU A 294 8.54 27.79 23.32
C LEU A 294 7.59 28.83 23.93
N TRP A 295 6.30 28.52 24.01
CA TRP A 295 5.30 29.37 24.67
C TRP A 295 5.60 29.54 26.17
N ASP A 296 5.75 28.44 26.91
CA ASP A 296 5.94 28.48 28.35
C ASP A 296 7.27 29.12 28.74
N LYS A 297 8.36 28.80 28.04
CA LYS A 297 9.71 29.24 28.43
C LYS A 297 10.08 30.64 27.95
N ILE A 298 9.44 31.16 26.91
CA ILE A 298 9.81 32.47 26.36
C ILE A 298 8.74 33.52 26.69
N LEU A 299 7.49 33.20 26.42
CA LEU A 299 6.40 34.17 26.53
C LEU A 299 5.83 34.22 27.95
N VAL A 300 5.55 33.07 28.58
CA VAL A 300 5.00 33.03 29.94
C VAL A 300 6.01 33.52 30.98
N GLU A 301 7.26 33.04 30.92
CA GLU A 301 8.33 33.55 31.81
C GLU A 301 8.63 35.05 31.55
N GLY A 302 8.57 35.49 30.30
CA GLY A 302 8.72 36.91 29.93
C GLY A 302 7.64 37.84 30.48
N MET A 303 6.43 37.31 30.70
CA MET A 303 5.29 38.02 31.31
C MET A 303 5.36 38.10 32.84
N GLN A 304 6.11 37.22 33.51
CA GLN A 304 6.17 37.15 34.98
C GLN A 304 7.18 38.13 35.60
N MET A 305 7.85 38.95 34.80
CA MET A 305 8.80 39.97 35.26
C MET A 305 8.10 41.13 36.01
N LEU A 306 8.83 41.74 36.97
CA LEU A 306 8.36 42.79 37.89
C LEU A 306 7.54 43.92 37.21
N PRO A 307 6.52 44.49 37.90
CA PRO A 307 5.52 45.37 37.31
C PRO A 307 6.07 46.67 36.71
N PHE A 308 7.25 47.13 37.16
CA PHE A 308 7.86 48.37 36.67
C PHE A 308 8.48 48.25 35.27
N TYR A 309 8.98 47.07 34.91
CA TYR A 309 9.58 46.78 33.58
C TYR A 309 8.70 45.85 32.72
N GLY A 310 7.51 45.50 33.20
CA GLY A 310 6.59 44.54 32.57
C GLY A 310 6.31 44.79 31.08
N PRO A 311 5.87 46.00 30.66
CA PRO A 311 5.56 46.27 29.26
C PRO A 311 6.76 46.13 28.30
N ILE A 312 7.94 46.61 28.72
CA ILE A 312 9.17 46.47 27.94
C ILE A 312 9.58 45.00 27.82
N SER A 313 9.50 44.24 28.93
CA SER A 313 9.83 42.82 28.96
C SER A 313 8.93 42.00 28.03
N ILE A 314 7.62 42.25 28.06
CA ILE A 314 6.65 41.55 27.20
C ILE A 314 6.91 41.86 25.72
N PHE A 315 7.23 43.11 25.36
CA PHE A 315 7.52 43.48 23.98
C PHE A 315 8.77 42.76 23.45
N ILE A 316 9.84 42.71 24.25
CA ILE A 316 11.08 42.02 23.88
C ILE A 316 10.86 40.50 23.79
N SER A 317 10.20 39.90 24.79
CA SER A 317 9.88 38.47 24.80
C SER A 317 8.98 38.06 23.63
N PHE A 318 8.02 38.90 23.24
CA PHE A 318 7.18 38.65 22.07
C PHE A 318 7.99 38.65 20.77
N PHE A 319 8.93 39.60 20.61
CA PHE A 319 9.77 39.65 19.41
C PHE A 319 10.70 38.44 19.31
N ILE A 320 11.29 38.01 20.43
CA ILE A 320 12.11 36.79 20.52
C ILE A 320 11.26 35.55 20.23
N PHE A 321 10.08 35.44 20.85
CA PHE A 321 9.13 34.35 20.61
C PHE A 321 8.74 34.25 19.12
N PHE A 322 8.45 35.39 18.48
CA PHE A 322 8.06 35.45 17.08
C PHE A 322 9.20 35.00 16.15
N ILE A 323 10.41 35.51 16.34
CA ILE A 323 11.58 35.12 15.52
C ILE A 323 11.86 33.62 15.65
N LEU A 324 11.86 33.09 16.87
CA LEU A 324 12.11 31.67 17.09
C LEU A 324 10.99 30.79 16.55
N THR A 325 9.74 31.23 16.63
CA THR A 325 8.61 30.53 16.01
C THR A 325 8.76 30.46 14.49
N VAL A 326 9.07 31.58 13.84
CA VAL A 326 9.26 31.60 12.38
C VAL A 326 10.46 30.75 11.96
N SER A 327 11.59 30.89 12.64
CA SER A 327 12.83 30.19 12.28
C SER A 327 12.76 28.68 12.55
N ILE A 328 12.32 28.28 13.75
CA ILE A 328 12.35 26.87 14.18
C ILE A 328 11.05 26.16 13.79
N LEU A 329 9.90 26.63 14.27
CA LEU A 329 8.63 25.93 14.11
C LEU A 329 8.11 25.98 12.67
N VAL A 330 8.25 27.12 11.98
CA VAL A 330 7.73 27.27 10.61
C VAL A 330 8.75 26.82 9.56
N LEU A 331 9.98 27.32 9.58
CA LEU A 331 10.97 26.99 8.55
C LEU A 331 11.59 25.60 8.76
N MET A 332 12.30 25.38 9.87
CA MET A 332 13.06 24.14 10.07
C MET A 332 12.14 22.91 10.22
N GLU A 333 11.17 22.97 11.14
CA GLU A 333 10.23 21.87 11.33
C GLU A 333 9.25 21.71 10.16
N GLY A 334 8.80 22.81 9.55
CA GLY A 334 7.95 22.77 8.36
C GLY A 334 8.65 22.11 7.16
N LEU A 335 9.93 22.39 6.94
CA LEU A 335 10.72 21.73 5.90
C LEU A 335 10.90 20.23 6.19
N SER A 336 11.17 19.87 7.44
CA SER A 336 11.24 18.46 7.86
C SER A 336 9.91 17.74 7.60
N ALA A 337 8.79 18.38 7.96
CA ALA A 337 7.45 17.86 7.71
C ALA A 337 7.17 17.64 6.23
N PHE A 338 7.52 18.63 5.41
CA PHE A 338 7.39 18.56 3.96
C PHE A 338 8.19 17.40 3.36
N LEU A 339 9.47 17.25 3.72
CA LEU A 339 10.31 16.16 3.19
C LEU A 339 9.81 14.78 3.61
N HIS A 340 9.28 14.65 4.83
CA HIS A 340 8.65 13.42 5.27
C HIS A 340 7.36 13.11 4.51
N ALA A 341 6.54 14.12 4.23
CA ALA A 341 5.35 13.97 3.39
C ALA A 341 5.71 13.60 1.94
N LEU A 342 6.76 14.20 1.37
CA LEU A 342 7.27 13.88 0.04
C LEU A 342 7.74 12.42 -0.02
N ARG A 343 8.51 11.98 0.99
CA ARG A 343 8.93 10.57 1.08
C ARG A 343 7.74 9.63 1.10
N LEU A 344 6.73 9.90 1.92
CA LEU A 344 5.49 9.12 2.00
C LEU A 344 4.80 8.99 0.63
N HIS A 345 4.84 10.04 -0.19
CA HIS A 345 4.32 9.97 -1.56
C HIS A 345 5.22 9.15 -2.49
N TRP A 346 6.54 9.35 -2.42
CA TRP A 346 7.48 8.71 -3.33
C TRP A 346 7.64 7.21 -3.07
N VAL A 347 7.84 6.82 -1.81
CA VAL A 347 8.17 5.44 -1.46
C VAL A 347 6.89 4.65 -1.15
N GLU A 348 6.01 5.18 -0.30
CA GLU A 348 4.84 4.42 0.17
C GLU A 348 3.65 4.46 -0.81
N PHE A 349 3.42 5.57 -1.53
CA PHE A 349 2.29 5.71 -2.46
C PHE A 349 2.62 5.31 -3.90
N GLN A 350 3.68 5.87 -4.50
CA GLN A 350 4.02 5.64 -5.91
C GLN A 350 4.47 4.19 -6.20
N SER A 351 5.13 3.53 -5.25
CA SER A 351 5.61 2.14 -5.40
C SER A 351 4.51 1.13 -5.73
N LYS A 352 3.22 1.48 -5.52
CA LYS A 352 2.09 0.58 -5.79
C LYS A 352 1.59 0.58 -7.23
N PHE A 353 1.78 1.67 -7.97
CA PHE A 353 1.18 1.82 -9.30
C PHE A 353 2.12 2.41 -10.36
N TYR A 354 3.22 3.04 -9.96
CA TYR A 354 4.12 3.76 -10.86
C TYR A 354 5.36 2.91 -11.17
N GLU A 355 5.44 2.38 -12.39
CA GLU A 355 6.55 1.54 -12.86
C GLU A 355 7.78 2.35 -13.35
N GLY A 356 7.64 3.66 -13.60
CA GLY A 356 8.78 4.56 -13.88
C GLY A 356 9.51 4.40 -15.23
N ASN A 357 9.04 3.54 -16.14
CA ASN A 357 9.75 3.19 -17.38
C ASN A 357 9.58 4.17 -18.56
N GLY A 358 9.33 5.46 -18.29
CA GLY A 358 9.07 6.48 -19.32
C GLY A 358 10.27 7.38 -19.62
N TYR A 359 10.27 8.01 -20.79
CA TYR A 359 11.16 9.12 -21.10
C TYR A 359 10.38 10.45 -21.05
N SER A 360 11.04 11.52 -20.60
CA SER A 360 10.43 12.86 -20.60
C SER A 360 10.10 13.27 -22.04
N PHE A 361 8.85 13.66 -22.29
CA PHE A 361 8.44 14.18 -23.58
C PHE A 361 9.07 15.55 -23.81
N ASN A 362 10.11 15.59 -24.65
CA ASN A 362 10.76 16.82 -25.06
C ASN A 362 10.29 17.16 -26.48
N PRO A 363 9.25 18.01 -26.65
CA PRO A 363 8.83 18.41 -27.98
C PRO A 363 9.92 19.26 -28.63
N PHE A 364 10.06 19.13 -29.96
CA PHE A 364 10.87 20.08 -30.71
C PHE A 364 10.23 21.47 -30.61
N SER A 365 10.87 22.36 -29.84
CA SER A 365 10.44 23.74 -29.67
C SER A 365 11.51 24.68 -30.20
N LEU A 366 11.19 25.42 -31.27
CA LEU A 366 12.07 26.45 -31.83
C LEU A 366 12.46 27.50 -30.78
N LYS A 367 11.59 27.79 -29.82
CA LYS A 367 11.88 28.72 -28.71
C LYS A 367 12.95 28.16 -27.75
N ALA A 368 12.92 26.86 -27.49
CA ALA A 368 13.96 26.20 -26.69
C ALA A 368 15.29 26.14 -27.47
N ALA A 369 15.26 25.84 -28.77
CA ALA A 369 16.43 25.83 -29.64
C ALA A 369 17.08 27.22 -29.78
N LEU A 370 16.28 28.27 -30.03
CA LEU A 370 16.75 29.66 -30.10
C LEU A 370 17.38 30.12 -28.79
N LYS A 371 16.82 29.75 -27.63
CA LYS A 371 17.37 30.10 -26.31
C LYS A 371 18.75 29.45 -26.06
N ILE A 372 19.00 28.27 -26.62
CA ILE A 372 20.31 27.60 -26.56
C ILE A 372 21.29 28.25 -27.53
N LEU A 373 20.83 28.71 -28.70
CA LEU A 373 21.66 29.34 -29.73
C LEU A 373 21.98 30.82 -29.45
N GLN A 374 21.15 31.53 -28.69
CA GLN A 374 21.34 32.95 -28.35
C GLN A 374 22.68 33.27 -27.66
N PRO A 375 23.18 32.50 -26.68
CA PRO A 375 24.52 32.69 -26.11
C PRO A 375 25.67 32.19 -27.02
N ALA A 376 25.38 31.50 -28.13
CA ALA A 376 26.37 31.14 -29.14
C ALA A 376 26.52 32.25 -30.20
N TYR A 377 25.42 32.89 -30.61
CA TYR A 377 25.45 34.03 -31.53
C TYR A 377 25.96 35.34 -30.89
N ALA A 378 25.80 35.53 -29.58
CA ALA A 378 26.36 36.68 -28.88
C ALA A 378 27.88 36.61 -28.63
N ARG A 379 28.55 35.55 -29.11
CA ARG A 379 30.00 35.33 -28.98
C ARG A 379 30.77 35.44 -30.30
N GLU A 380 30.07 35.60 -31.43
CA GLU A 380 30.60 36.06 -32.71
C GLU A 380 30.23 37.53 -32.92
#